data_AF-A0A1L9GWG9-F1
#
_entry.id   AF-A0A1L9GWG9-F1
#
_cell.length_a   1.000
_cell.length_b   1.000
_cell.length_c   1.000
_cell.angle_alpha   90.00
_cell.angle_beta   90.00
_cell.angle_gamma   90.00
#
_symmetry.space_group_name_H-M   'P 1'
#
loop_
_entity.id
_entity.type
_entity.pdbx_description
1 polymer ?
#
loop_
_entity_poly.entity_id
_entity_poly.type
_entity_poly.pdbx_seq_one_letter_code
_entity_poly.pdbx_strand_id
1 'polypeptide(L)'
;MRTTQRKGDIATSNAIARFTSMGYDVAIPFTESAAYDLVVDTGNILARVQVRYSSTRQIALRRIHSNSKGYVVKKTKNNAYDWLYIFKNTGEEYLIKKCLVNRNSIVPTPEYLLVK
;
A
#
# COMPACT_ATOMS: atom_id res chain seq x y z
N MET A 1 -4.70 17.72 -7.45
CA MET A 1 -5.35 16.95 -6.36
C MET A 1 -6.06 15.70 -6.87
N ARG A 2 -6.95 15.79 -7.87
CA ARG A 2 -7.63 14.61 -8.47
C ARG A 2 -6.70 13.55 -9.06
N THR A 3 -5.56 13.94 -9.63
CA THR A 3 -4.64 12.99 -10.30
C THR A 3 -3.89 12.07 -9.35
N THR A 4 -3.55 12.54 -8.14
CA THR A 4 -2.86 11.72 -7.13
C THR A 4 -3.80 10.80 -6.39
N GLN A 5 -5.01 11.26 -6.07
CA GLN A 5 -6.07 10.43 -5.49
C GLN A 5 -6.44 9.29 -6.45
N ARG A 6 -6.68 9.62 -7.73
CA ARG A 6 -6.99 8.62 -8.77
C ARG A 6 -5.91 7.54 -8.91
N LYS A 7 -4.63 7.88 -8.74
CA LYS A 7 -3.52 6.89 -8.73
C LYS A 7 -3.62 5.94 -7.53
N GLY A 8 -3.97 6.47 -6.36
CA GLY A 8 -4.27 5.67 -5.17
C GLY A 8 -5.43 4.73 -5.43
N ASP A 9 -6.55 5.25 -5.95
CA ASP A 9 -7.75 4.47 -6.27
C ASP A 9 -7.43 3.34 -7.27
N ILE A 10 -6.66 3.63 -8.32
CA ILE A 10 -6.20 2.61 -9.28
C ILE A 10 -5.42 1.50 -8.57
N ALA A 11 -4.45 1.85 -7.71
CA ALA A 11 -3.67 0.85 -7.00
C ALA A 11 -4.53 0.02 -6.04
N THR A 12 -5.47 0.63 -5.33
CA THR A 12 -6.38 -0.05 -4.41
C THR A 12 -7.31 -1.00 -5.15
N SER A 13 -7.91 -0.57 -6.28
CA SER A 13 -8.73 -1.44 -7.11
C SER A 13 -7.96 -2.64 -7.66
N ASN A 14 -6.69 -2.44 -8.07
CA ASN A 14 -5.83 -3.54 -8.49
C ASN A 14 -5.49 -4.48 -7.33
N ALA A 15 -5.24 -3.95 -6.13
CA ALA A 15 -4.99 -4.76 -4.94
C ALA A 15 -6.19 -5.65 -4.61
N ILE A 16 -7.41 -5.09 -4.64
CA ILE A 16 -8.65 -5.85 -4.44
C ILE A 16 -8.73 -6.97 -5.48
N ALA A 17 -8.65 -6.63 -6.78
CA ALA A 17 -8.73 -7.61 -7.86
C ALA A 17 -7.68 -8.74 -7.71
N ARG A 18 -6.44 -8.38 -7.37
CA ARG A 18 -5.35 -9.34 -7.16
C ARG A 18 -5.65 -10.27 -5.99
N PHE A 19 -5.96 -9.76 -4.81
CA PHE A 19 -6.21 -10.61 -3.64
C PHE A 19 -7.46 -11.47 -3.83
N THR A 20 -8.51 -10.94 -4.44
CA THR A 20 -9.69 -11.72 -4.82
C THR A 20 -9.35 -12.84 -5.82
N SER A 21 -8.51 -12.57 -6.83
CA SER A 21 -8.05 -13.61 -7.77
C SER A 21 -7.19 -14.70 -7.12
N MET A 22 -6.55 -14.40 -5.99
CA MET A 22 -5.82 -15.36 -5.18
C MET A 22 -6.73 -16.20 -4.27
N GLY A 23 -8.05 -15.96 -4.31
CA GLY A 23 -9.05 -16.65 -3.48
C GLY A 23 -9.16 -16.10 -2.06
N TYR A 24 -8.70 -14.88 -1.81
CA TYR A 24 -8.78 -14.24 -0.50
C TYR A 24 -9.98 -13.32 -0.40
N ASP A 25 -10.56 -13.23 0.80
CA ASP A 25 -11.58 -12.23 1.11
C ASP A 25 -10.91 -10.88 1.41
N VAL A 26 -11.55 -9.79 0.98
CA VAL A 26 -11.03 -8.44 1.12
C VAL A 26 -12.05 -7.57 1.85
N ALA A 27 -11.64 -7.00 2.99
CA ALA A 27 -12.44 -6.05 3.75
C ALA A 27 -11.88 -4.63 3.63
N ILE A 28 -12.77 -3.65 3.41
CA ILE A 28 -12.40 -2.24 3.27
C ILE A 28 -12.76 -1.51 4.58
N PRO A 29 -11.80 -0.86 5.26
CA PRO A 29 -12.07 -0.03 6.42
C PRO A 29 -13.02 1.12 6.08
N PHE A 30 -14.02 1.36 6.93
CA PHE A 30 -14.93 2.50 6.78
C PHE A 30 -14.24 3.86 6.99
N THR A 31 -13.09 3.89 7.66
CA THR A 31 -12.36 5.14 7.98
C THR A 31 -11.20 5.39 7.03
N GLU A 32 -11.03 6.64 6.64
CA GLU A 32 -9.87 7.12 5.87
C GLU A 32 -8.63 7.38 6.75
N SER A 33 -8.79 7.34 8.08
CA SER A 33 -7.71 7.65 9.03
C SER A 33 -6.78 6.48 9.33
N ALA A 34 -7.15 5.28 8.86
CA ALA A 34 -6.36 4.06 9.05
C ALA A 34 -4.95 4.20 8.46
N ALA A 35 -4.03 3.38 8.97
CA ALA A 35 -2.67 3.33 8.46
C ALA A 35 -2.49 2.38 7.25
N TYR A 36 -3.53 1.62 6.95
CA TYR A 36 -3.67 0.62 5.89
C TYR A 36 -4.95 0.91 5.10
N ASP A 37 -5.03 0.40 3.88
CA ASP A 37 -6.09 0.71 2.92
C ASP A 37 -7.14 -0.41 2.84
N LEU A 38 -6.74 -1.66 3.11
CA LEU A 38 -7.63 -2.83 3.14
C LEU A 38 -7.12 -3.89 4.13
N VAL A 39 -7.97 -4.88 4.42
CA VAL A 39 -7.60 -6.11 5.14
C VAL A 39 -7.83 -7.29 4.21
N VAL A 40 -6.86 -8.20 4.16
CA VAL A 40 -6.96 -9.46 3.42
C VAL A 40 -7.11 -10.60 4.40
N ASP A 41 -8.17 -11.39 4.25
CA ASP A 41 -8.35 -12.65 4.95
C ASP A 41 -7.85 -13.80 4.07
N THR A 42 -6.84 -14.50 4.56
CA THR A 42 -6.23 -15.64 3.88
C THR A 42 -6.79 -16.99 4.34
N GLY A 43 -7.74 -16.99 5.27
CA GLY A 43 -8.21 -18.16 6.02
C GLY A 43 -7.31 -18.53 7.21
N ASN A 44 -6.03 -18.12 7.20
CA ASN A 44 -5.08 -18.37 8.29
C ASN A 44 -4.81 -17.11 9.13
N ILE A 45 -4.71 -15.96 8.46
CA ILE A 45 -4.44 -14.66 9.08
C ILE A 45 -5.28 -13.57 8.42
N LEU A 46 -5.58 -12.55 9.23
CA LEU A 46 -6.05 -11.24 8.77
C LEU A 46 -4.84 -10.33 8.63
N ALA A 47 -4.51 -9.95 7.40
CA ALA A 47 -3.39 -9.07 7.12
C ALA A 47 -3.88 -7.66 6.75
N ARG A 48 -3.46 -6.65 7.53
CA ARG A 48 -3.70 -5.24 7.20
C ARG A 48 -2.73 -4.82 6.09
N VAL A 49 -3.25 -4.36 4.96
CA VAL A 49 -2.46 -4.05 3.77
C VAL A 49 -2.44 -2.55 3.50
N GLN A 50 -1.25 -1.98 3.47
CA GLN A 50 -1.04 -0.64 2.91
C GLN A 50 -0.76 -0.76 1.41
N VAL A 51 -1.44 0.06 0.62
CA VAL A 51 -1.36 0.09 -0.84
C VAL A 51 -0.59 1.33 -1.30
N ARG A 52 0.30 1.15 -2.27
CA ARG A 52 1.07 2.25 -2.87
C ARG A 52 1.06 2.15 -4.39
N TYR A 53 0.69 3.26 -5.03
CA TYR A 53 0.98 3.48 -6.43
C TYR A 53 2.38 4.10 -6.60
N SER A 54 3.13 3.69 -7.61
CA SER A 54 4.32 4.44 -8.03
C SER A 54 4.61 4.36 -9.52
N SER A 55 4.99 5.50 -10.10
CA SER A 55 5.57 5.57 -11.45
C SER A 55 7.09 5.67 -11.43
N THR A 56 7.72 5.66 -10.25
CA THR A 56 9.17 5.80 -10.06
C THR A 56 9.76 4.52 -9.49
N ARG A 57 11.06 4.31 -9.72
CA ARG A 57 11.79 3.16 -9.16
C ARG A 57 11.69 3.09 -7.64
N GLN A 58 11.95 4.21 -6.97
CA GLN A 58 11.89 4.36 -5.52
C GLN A 58 10.49 4.80 -5.07
N ILE A 59 9.86 4.04 -4.17
CA ILE A 59 8.55 4.33 -3.60
C ILE A 59 8.73 5.00 -2.24
N ALA A 60 8.13 6.17 -2.06
CA ALA A 60 8.09 6.84 -0.77
C ALA A 60 7.13 6.12 0.18
N LEU A 61 7.60 5.82 1.39
CA LEU A 61 6.81 5.15 2.44
C LEU A 61 6.19 6.16 3.43
N ARG A 62 6.75 7.38 3.49
CA ARG A 62 6.26 8.46 4.35
C ARG A 62 4.91 8.97 3.89
N ARG A 63 4.08 9.40 4.84
CA ARG A 63 2.88 10.22 4.55
C ARG A 63 3.24 11.69 4.71
N ILE A 64 2.83 12.51 3.75
CA ILE A 64 3.01 13.96 3.78
C ILE A 64 1.61 14.56 3.82
N HIS A 65 1.32 15.32 4.86
CA HIS A 65 0.07 16.06 4.98
C HIS A 65 0.38 17.56 4.91
N SER A 66 -0.28 18.27 4.01
CA SER A 66 -0.22 19.73 3.97
C SER A 66 -1.21 20.31 4.98
N ASN A 67 -0.82 21.38 5.67
CA ASN A 67 -1.69 22.18 6.53
C ASN A 67 -1.35 23.67 6.38
N SER A 68 -2.11 24.54 7.05
CA SER A 68 -1.92 26.00 6.99
C SER A 68 -0.56 26.49 7.50
N LYS A 69 0.21 25.66 8.20
CA LYS A 69 1.55 25.96 8.75
C LYS A 69 2.69 25.25 7.99
N GLY A 70 2.40 24.57 6.88
CA GLY A 70 3.39 23.87 6.06
C GLY A 70 3.09 22.37 5.90
N TYR A 71 4.14 21.55 5.81
CA TYR A 71 4.02 20.12 5.59
C TYR A 71 4.41 19.32 6.84
N VAL A 72 3.57 18.36 7.21
CA VAL A 72 3.86 17.38 8.26
C VAL A 72 4.22 16.05 7.61
N VAL A 73 5.45 15.61 7.83
CA VAL A 73 5.93 14.29 7.40
C VAL A 73 5.74 13.30 8.53
N LYS A 74 4.89 12.30 8.32
CA LYS A 74 4.68 11.20 9.26
C LYS A 74 5.40 9.95 8.76
N LYS A 75 6.37 9.47 9.55
CA LYS A 75 7.01 8.17 9.32
C LYS A 75 6.05 7.03 9.66
N THR A 76 6.27 5.88 9.03
CA THR A 76 5.54 4.64 9.33
C THR A 76 5.82 4.24 10.78
N LYS A 77 4.76 4.15 11.59
CA LYS A 77 4.82 3.65 12.97
C LYS A 77 5.04 2.14 12.97
N ASN A 78 5.53 1.61 14.09
CA ASN A 78 5.59 0.17 14.27
C ASN A 78 4.18 -0.44 14.15
N ASN A 79 4.07 -1.61 13.51
CA ASN A 79 2.81 -2.35 13.31
C ASN A 79 1.67 -1.54 12.67
N ALA A 80 1.99 -0.53 11.85
CA ALA A 80 1.02 0.28 11.14
C ALA A 80 0.20 -0.51 10.09
N TYR A 81 0.82 -1.53 9.51
CA TYR A 81 0.26 -2.48 8.56
C TYR A 81 1.10 -3.75 8.63
N ASP A 82 0.57 -4.86 8.15
CA ASP A 82 1.26 -6.14 8.12
C ASP A 82 1.93 -6.33 6.75
N TRP A 83 1.21 -5.99 5.68
CA TRP A 83 1.71 -6.08 4.31
C TRP A 83 1.75 -4.73 3.60
N LEU A 84 2.69 -4.58 2.68
CA LEU A 84 2.79 -3.48 1.74
C LEU A 84 2.63 -4.01 0.33
N TYR A 85 1.55 -3.60 -0.34
CA TYR A 85 1.29 -3.87 -1.74
C TYR A 85 1.66 -2.65 -2.59
N ILE A 86 2.41 -2.87 -3.67
CA ILE A 86 2.87 -1.81 -4.57
C ILE A 86 2.42 -2.12 -5.99
N PHE A 87 1.70 -1.18 -6.59
CA PHE A 87 1.32 -1.21 -8.00
C PHE A 87 2.14 -0.18 -8.79
N LYS A 88 2.83 -0.64 -9.84
CA LYS A 88 3.59 0.21 -10.74
C LYS A 88 2.73 0.68 -11.91
N ASN A 89 3.10 1.82 -12.51
CA ASN A 89 2.49 2.27 -13.77
C ASN A 89 2.76 1.33 -14.96
N THR A 90 3.76 0.46 -14.85
CA THR A 90 4.09 -0.61 -15.81
C THR A 90 3.17 -1.83 -15.69
N GLY A 91 2.31 -1.89 -14.66
CA GLY A 91 1.47 -3.05 -14.36
C GLY A 91 2.14 -4.10 -13.46
N GLU A 92 3.40 -3.88 -13.06
CA GLU A 92 4.07 -4.75 -12.10
C GLU A 92 3.47 -4.60 -10.69
N GLU A 93 3.32 -5.73 -10.01
CA GLU A 93 2.74 -5.83 -8.68
C GLU A 93 3.75 -6.44 -7.72
N TYR A 94 3.94 -5.82 -6.57
CA TYR A 94 4.87 -6.31 -5.55
C TYR A 94 4.17 -6.45 -4.20
N LEU A 95 4.47 -7.51 -3.46
CA LEU A 95 3.95 -7.76 -2.13
C LEU A 95 5.09 -7.99 -1.13
N ILE A 96 5.15 -7.11 -0.13
CA ILE A 96 6.12 -7.21 0.96
C ILE A 96 5.35 -7.54 2.24
N LYS A 97 5.52 -8.76 2.76
CA LYS A 97 4.82 -9.25 3.96
C LYS A 97 5.49 -8.81 5.27
N LYS A 98 5.83 -7.52 5.39
CA LYS A 98 6.37 -6.92 6.62
C LYS A 98 6.13 -5.41 6.67
N CYS A 99 6.05 -4.87 7.88
CA CYS A 99 6.02 -3.42 8.10
C CYS A 99 7.41 -2.79 7.90
N LEU A 100 7.52 -1.78 7.05
CA LEU A 100 8.76 -1.04 6.82
C LEU A 100 8.85 0.21 7.73
N VAL A 101 9.04 -0.03 9.01
CA VAL A 101 9.10 0.99 10.07
C VAL A 101 10.30 1.91 9.88
N ASN A 102 10.13 3.21 10.15
CA ASN A 102 11.18 4.24 10.11
C ASN A 102 11.93 4.40 8.77
N ARG A 103 11.52 3.71 7.70
CA ARG A 103 12.07 3.87 6.36
C ARG A 103 11.37 5.01 5.61
N ASN A 104 12.16 5.80 4.88
CA ASN A 104 11.62 6.88 4.04
C ASN A 104 11.09 6.36 2.70
N SER A 105 11.67 5.26 2.22
CA SER A 105 11.39 4.70 0.89
C SER A 105 11.85 3.25 0.76
N ILE A 106 11.42 2.61 -0.33
CA ILE A 106 11.94 1.31 -0.77
C ILE A 106 12.07 1.28 -2.29
N VAL A 107 13.05 0.51 -2.79
CA VAL A 107 13.08 0.03 -4.17
C VAL A 107 12.71 -1.46 -4.10
N PRO A 108 11.54 -1.87 -4.62
CA PRO A 108 11.12 -3.27 -4.57
C PRO A 108 12.04 -4.07 -5.49
N THR A 109 12.49 -5.22 -5.00
CA THR A 109 13.32 -6.18 -5.72
C THR A 109 12.44 -7.31 -6.30
N PRO A 110 12.96 -8.09 -7.27
CA PRO A 110 12.21 -9.19 -7.87
C PRO A 110 11.70 -10.24 -6.88
N GLU A 111 12.31 -10.39 -5.70
CA GLU A 111 11.86 -11.31 -4.65
C GLU A 111 10.44 -11.01 -4.13
N TYR A 112 9.96 -9.77 -4.31
CA TYR A 112 8.63 -9.35 -3.90
C TYR A 112 7.62 -9.34 -5.06
N LEU A 113 8.06 -9.65 -6.29
CA LEU A 113 7.21 -9.56 -7.47
C LEU A 113 6.11 -10.64 -7.41
N LEU A 114 4.86 -10.22 -7.58
CA LEU A 114 3.74 -11.14 -7.75
C LEU A 114 3.70 -11.61 -9.21
N VAL A 115 4.09 -12.86 -9.43
CA VAL A 115 3.96 -13.51 -10.73
C VAL A 115 2.49 -13.84 -10.99
N LYS A 116 2.08 -13.84 -12.27
CA LYS A 116 0.75 -14.28 -12.68
C LYS A 116 0.57 -15.78 -12.48
#